data_AF-A0A202E926-F1
#
_entry.id   AF-A0A202E926-F1
#
_cell.length_a   1.000
_cell.length_b   1.000
_cell.length_c   1.000
_cell.angle_alpha   90.00
_cell.angle_beta   90.00
_cell.angle_gamma   90.00
#
_symmetry.space_group_name_H-M   'P 1'
#
loop_
_entity.id
_entity.type
_entity.pdbx_description
1 polymer ?
#
loop_
_entity_poly.entity_id
_entity_poly.type
_entity_poly.pdbx_seq_one_letter_code
_entity_poly.pdbx_strand_id
1 'polypeptide(L)'
;MLADQLRYLSGVGRFGLVRVAYELRRDYERGVFSRQTVTMVGCLLAGGPILLYTGAVGLTIVSVGLAAWMTYTVARADRRWRAHHPDP
;
A
#
# COMPACT_ATOMS: atom_id res chain seq x y z
N MET A 1 4.31 -4.57 -28.35
CA MET A 1 3.37 -3.59 -27.75
C MET A 1 2.85 -4.03 -26.37
N LEU A 2 2.17 -5.19 -26.26
CA LEU A 2 1.62 -5.66 -24.97
C LEU A 2 2.70 -6.10 -23.95
N ALA A 3 3.81 -6.70 -24.43
CA ALA A 3 4.94 -7.08 -23.60
C ALA A 3 5.71 -5.87 -23.01
N ASP A 4 5.81 -4.76 -23.74
CA ASP A 4 6.41 -3.51 -23.25
C ASP A 4 5.51 -2.83 -22.23
N GLN A 5 4.18 -2.80 -22.47
CA GLN A 5 3.23 -2.31 -21.48
C GLN A 5 3.27 -3.11 -20.19
N LEU A 6 3.36 -4.45 -20.25
CA LEU A 6 3.50 -5.30 -19.07
C LEU A 6 4.83 -5.09 -18.35
N ARG A 7 5.95 -4.89 -19.08
CA ARG A 7 7.23 -4.52 -18.48
C ARG A 7 7.14 -3.15 -17.80
N TYR A 8 6.50 -2.18 -18.42
CA TYR A 8 6.30 -0.85 -17.86
C TYR A 8 5.41 -0.88 -16.61
N LEU A 9 4.30 -1.61 -16.66
CA LEU A 9 3.42 -1.87 -15.51
C LEU A 9 4.15 -2.62 -14.40
N SER A 10 5.01 -3.57 -14.73
CA SER A 10 5.83 -4.28 -13.73
C SER A 10 6.86 -3.36 -13.08
N GLY A 11 7.45 -2.43 -13.86
CA GLY A 11 8.36 -1.42 -13.36
C GLY A 11 7.66 -0.45 -12.41
N VAL A 12 6.55 0.14 -12.85
CA VAL A 12 5.72 1.05 -12.06
C VAL A 12 5.17 0.34 -10.81
N GLY A 13 4.72 -0.91 -10.95
CA GLY A 13 4.24 -1.74 -9.84
C GLY A 13 5.32 -2.02 -8.81
N ARG A 14 6.55 -2.33 -9.25
CA ARG A 14 7.69 -2.56 -8.36
C ARG A 14 8.10 -1.29 -7.61
N PHE A 15 8.20 -0.16 -8.31
CA PHE A 15 8.51 1.13 -7.67
C PHE A 15 7.40 1.56 -6.70
N GLY A 16 6.13 1.37 -7.09
CA GLY A 16 4.98 1.63 -6.23
C GLY A 16 5.00 0.78 -4.96
N LEU A 17 5.23 -0.53 -5.08
CA LEU A 17 5.36 -1.44 -3.94
C LEU A 17 6.49 -1.05 -2.99
N VAL A 18 7.68 -0.73 -3.52
CA VAL A 18 8.82 -0.31 -2.70
C VAL A 18 8.53 0.99 -1.99
N ARG A 19 7.92 1.96 -2.67
CA ARG A 19 7.53 3.25 -2.08
C ARG A 19 6.50 3.05 -0.98
N VAL A 20 5.48 2.24 -1.22
CA VAL A 20 4.45 1.92 -0.23
C VAL A 20 5.08 1.22 0.97
N ALA A 21 5.94 0.23 0.76
CA ALA A 21 6.67 -0.43 1.85
C ALA A 21 7.53 0.54 2.68
N TYR A 22 8.19 1.49 2.02
CA TYR A 22 8.98 2.52 2.68
C TYR A 22 8.11 3.49 3.50
N GLU A 23 6.98 3.93 2.94
CA GLU A 23 6.00 4.78 3.63
C GLU A 23 5.39 4.05 4.83
N LEU A 24 5.00 2.78 4.69
CA LEU A 24 4.50 1.95 5.80
C LEU A 24 5.52 1.76 6.91
N ARG A 25 6.80 1.55 6.55
CA ARG A 25 7.87 1.45 7.55
C ARG A 25 8.06 2.77 8.29
N ARG A 26 8.08 3.89 7.56
CA ARG A 26 8.20 5.23 8.13
C ARG A 26 7.04 5.56 9.06
N ASP A 27 5.82 5.18 8.69
CA ASP A 27 4.63 5.42 9.49
C ASP A 27 4.56 4.51 10.72
N TYR A 28 5.12 3.29 10.64
CA TYR A 28 5.36 2.44 11.81
C TYR A 28 6.40 3.06 12.77
N GLU A 29 7.53 3.54 12.24
CA GLU A 29 8.58 4.19 13.04
C GLU A 29 8.09 5.48 13.71
N ARG A 30 7.11 6.17 13.11
CA ARG A 30 6.43 7.34 13.67
C ARG A 30 5.30 7.01 14.65
N GLY A 31 5.00 5.72 14.86
CA GLY A 31 3.90 5.27 15.72
C GLY A 31 2.49 5.52 15.16
N VAL A 32 2.38 5.90 13.88
CA VAL A 32 1.09 6.16 13.21
C VAL A 32 0.36 4.85 12.91
N PHE A 33 1.11 3.80 12.54
CA PHE A 33 0.56 2.46 12.37
C PHE A 33 1.01 1.49 13.46
N SER A 34 0.08 0.64 13.91
CA SER A 34 0.41 -0.56 14.66
C SER A 34 1.11 -1.60 13.77
N ARG A 35 1.96 -2.44 14.38
CA ARG A 35 2.62 -3.58 13.72
C ARG A 35 1.60 -4.48 13.00
N GLN A 36 0.41 -4.64 13.56
CA GLN A 36 -0.66 -5.44 12.97
C GLN A 36 -1.16 -4.85 11.65
N THR A 37 -1.39 -3.54 11.59
CA THR A 37 -1.87 -2.86 10.38
C THR A 37 -0.83 -2.90 9.27
N VAL A 38 0.45 -2.67 9.61
CA VAL A 38 1.56 -2.78 8.66
C VAL A 38 1.65 -4.20 8.08
N THR A 39 1.49 -5.22 8.93
CA THR A 39 1.50 -6.61 8.49
C THR A 39 0.32 -6.91 7.56
N MET A 40 -0.89 -6.44 7.88
CA MET A 40 -2.07 -6.60 7.03
C MET A 40 -1.89 -5.98 5.64
N VAL A 41 -1.42 -4.73 5.58
CA VAL A 41 -1.20 -4.04 4.30
C VAL A 41 -0.09 -4.73 3.50
N GLY A 42 0.99 -5.16 4.17
CA GLY A 42 2.05 -5.96 3.55
C GLY A 42 1.52 -7.26 2.94
N CYS A 43 0.68 -8.00 3.66
CA CYS A 43 0.07 -9.24 3.16
C CYS A 43 -0.84 -9.00 1.95
N LEU A 44 -1.67 -7.95 1.97
CA LEU A 44 -2.55 -7.61 0.85
C LEU A 44 -1.76 -7.26 -0.41
N LEU A 45 -0.67 -6.51 -0.26
CA LEU A 45 0.20 -6.11 -1.36
C LEU A 45 1.03 -7.29 -1.91
N ALA A 46 1.53 -8.16 -1.03
CA ALA A 46 2.26 -9.37 -1.43
C ALA A 46 1.33 -10.44 -2.06
N GLY A 47 0.06 -10.46 -1.67
CA GLY A 47 -0.95 -11.35 -2.24
C GLY A 47 -1.37 -10.99 -3.66
N GLY A 48 -1.29 -9.72 -4.05
CA GLY A 48 -1.67 -9.23 -5.38
C GLY A 48 -0.98 -9.97 -6.54
N PRO A 49 0.36 -10.09 -6.56
CA PRO A 49 1.09 -10.86 -7.58
C PRO A 49 0.68 -12.34 -7.65
N ILE A 50 0.41 -12.96 -6.50
CA ILE A 50 -0.02 -14.36 -6.42
C ILE A 50 -1.41 -14.52 -7.04
N LEU A 51 -2.33 -13.62 -6.71
CA LEU A 51 -3.70 -13.60 -7.25
C LEU A 51 -3.74 -13.29 -8.76
N LEU A 52 -2.84 -12.44 -9.24
CA LEU A 52 -2.65 -12.19 -10.67
C LEU A 52 -2.18 -13.45 -11.39
N TYR A 53 -1.22 -14.18 -10.80
CA TYR A 53 -0.71 -15.42 -11.36
C TYR A 53 -1.78 -16.52 -11.46
N THR A 54 -2.73 -16.56 -10.52
CA THR A 54 -3.87 -17.49 -10.56
C THR A 54 -5.02 -17.02 -11.46
N GLY A 55 -4.89 -15.90 -12.18
CA GLY A 55 -5.94 -15.33 -13.03
C GLY A 55 -7.08 -14.65 -12.26
N ALA A 56 -6.96 -14.50 -10.94
CA ALA A 56 -7.96 -13.89 -10.07
C ALA A 56 -7.82 -12.36 -10.05
N VAL A 57 -7.99 -11.74 -11.23
CA VAL A 57 -7.79 -10.30 -11.44
C VAL A 57 -8.70 -9.47 -10.53
N GLY A 58 -9.96 -9.89 -10.35
CA GLY A 58 -10.92 -9.19 -9.47
C GLY A 58 -10.44 -9.14 -8.01
N LEU A 59 -9.97 -10.27 -7.48
CA LEU A 59 -9.42 -10.34 -6.11
C LEU A 59 -8.13 -9.54 -5.97
N THR A 60 -7.31 -9.49 -7.02
CA THR A 60 -6.13 -8.63 -7.05
C THR A 60 -6.52 -7.17 -6.89
N ILE A 61 -7.46 -6.68 -7.70
CA ILE A 61 -7.93 -5.29 -7.65
C ILE A 61 -8.49 -4.98 -6.26
N VAL A 62 -9.30 -5.88 -5.70
CA VAL A 62 -9.83 -5.73 -4.33
C VAL A 62 -8.69 -5.67 -3.30
N SER A 63 -7.71 -6.56 -3.37
CA SER A 63 -6.59 -6.59 -2.39
C SER A 63 -5.77 -5.29 -2.43
N VAL A 64 -5.43 -4.81 -3.63
CA VAL A 64 -4.66 -3.59 -3.83
C VAL A 64 -5.49 -2.36 -3.44
N GLY A 65 -6.77 -2.34 -3.79
CA GLY A 65 -7.70 -1.28 -3.40
C GLY A 65 -7.87 -1.20 -1.89
N LEU A 66 -7.97 -2.34 -1.20
CA LEU A 66 -8.12 -2.39 0.25
C LEU A 66 -6.84 -1.96 0.97
N ALA A 67 -5.67 -2.35 0.47
CA ALA A 67 -4.38 -1.86 0.92
C ALA A 67 -4.24 -0.33 0.76
N ALA A 68 -4.61 0.19 -0.41
CA ALA A 68 -4.59 1.63 -0.67
C ALA A 68 -5.57 2.39 0.23
N TRP A 69 -6.77 1.86 0.43
CA TRP A 69 -7.79 2.44 1.30
C TRP A 69 -7.31 2.52 2.76
N MET A 70 -6.79 1.41 3.31
CA MET A 70 -6.24 1.40 4.67
C MET A 70 -5.13 2.45 4.82
N THR A 71 -4.22 2.53 3.86
CA THR A 71 -3.14 3.51 3.86
C THR A 71 -3.67 4.95 3.84
N TYR A 72 -4.65 5.23 2.98
CA TYR A 72 -5.27 6.56 2.87
C TYR A 72 -6.04 6.97 4.14
N THR A 73 -6.84 6.07 4.73
CA THR A 73 -7.63 6.38 5.93
C THR A 73 -6.75 6.78 7.11
N VAL A 74 -5.60 6.11 7.27
CA VAL A 74 -4.65 6.43 8.33
C VAL A 74 -3.87 7.70 8.04
N ALA A 75 -3.38 7.90 6.81
CA ALA A 75 -2.78 9.18 6.43
C ALA A 75 -3.74 10.36 6.64
N ARG A 76 -5.04 10.15 6.42
CA ARG A 76 -6.08 11.14 6.72
C ARG A 76 -6.27 11.34 8.23
N ALA A 77 -6.24 10.28 9.03
CA ALA A 77 -6.36 10.36 10.48
C ALA A 77 -5.17 11.10 11.11
N ASP A 78 -3.95 10.79 10.68
CA ASP A 78 -2.72 11.47 11.11
C ASP A 78 -2.74 12.96 10.74
N ARG A 79 -3.16 13.32 9.51
CA ARG A 79 -3.37 14.73 9.13
C ARG A 79 -4.39 15.44 10.02
N ARG A 80 -5.49 14.78 10.38
CA ARG A 80 -6.48 15.35 11.31
C ARG A 80 -5.90 15.55 12.71
N TRP A 81 -5.11 14.59 13.19
CA TRP A 81 -4.48 14.69 14.51
C TRP A 81 -3.52 15.89 14.58
N ARG A 82 -2.65 16.07 13.57
CA ARG A 82 -1.74 17.23 13.47
C ARG A 82 -2.46 18.56 13.29
N ALA A 83 -3.61 18.57 12.63
CA ALA A 83 -4.44 19.78 12.53
C ALA A 83 -5.00 20.22 13.90
N HIS A 84 -5.19 19.29 14.83
CA HIS A 84 -5.63 19.57 16.20
C HIS A 84 -4.50 19.68 17.22
N HIS A 85 -3.29 19.21 16.89
CA HIS A 85 -2.08 19.30 17.69
C HIS A 85 -0.95 19.84 16.83
N PRO A 86 -1.00 21.12 16.41
CA PRO A 86 0.10 21.71 15.69
C PRO A 86 1.34 21.69 16.59
N ASP A 87 2.47 21.21 16.04
CA ASP A 87 3.76 21.26 16.73
C ASP A 87 4.04 22.70 17.20
N PRO A 88 4.62 22.90 18.40
CA PRO A 88 4.86 24.22 18.99
C PRO A 88 5.86 25.08 18.20
#